data_AF-A0A7V9J704-F1
#
_entry.id   AF-A0A7V9J704-F1
#
_cell.length_a   1.000
_cell.length_b   1.000
_cell.length_c   1.000
_cell.angle_alpha   90.00
_cell.angle_beta   90.00
_cell.angle_gamma   90.00
#
_symmetry.space_group_name_H-M   'P 1'
#
loop_
_entity.id
_entity.type
_entity.pdbx_description
1 polymer ?
#
loop_
_entity_poly.entity_id
_entity_poly.type
_entity_poly.pdbx_seq_one_letter_code
_entity_poly.pdbx_strand_id
1 'polypeptide(L)'
;RYLEYHGVKLVRRFDANSYLCLTKAMDLHDVARGRGGLEEALARVSAPTLVMGISSDALYPVYQQCQVHDVLRDQGTASEYVEIDSPHGHDAFLIDLDQVGSALSRFLSDVDKSEPR
;
A
#
# COMPACT_ATOMS: atom_id res chain seq x y z
N ARG A 1 29.54 -7.91 -0.84
CA ARG A 1 29.31 -8.89 0.26
C ARG A 1 27.88 -8.87 0.80
N TYR A 2 27.28 -7.75 1.25
CA TYR A 2 25.86 -7.73 1.70
C TYR A 2 24.85 -8.00 0.58
N LEU A 3 24.87 -7.17 -0.48
CA LEU A 3 23.92 -7.29 -1.61
C LEU A 3 23.99 -8.67 -2.28
N GLU A 4 25.20 -9.17 -2.51
CA GLU A 4 25.45 -10.50 -3.08
C GLU A 4 24.87 -11.62 -2.20
N TYR A 5 25.08 -11.56 -0.89
CA TYR A 5 24.54 -12.55 0.04
C TYR A 5 23.00 -12.58 0.00
N HIS A 6 22.35 -11.41 0.04
CA HIS A 6 20.89 -11.31 -0.05
C HIS A 6 20.36 -11.70 -1.43
N GLY A 7 21.12 -11.41 -2.50
CA GLY A 7 20.82 -11.85 -3.87
C GLY A 7 20.83 -13.38 -4.00
N VAL A 8 21.88 -14.05 -3.52
CA VAL A 8 21.94 -15.52 -3.50
C VAL A 8 20.81 -16.12 -2.67
N LYS A 9 20.48 -15.50 -1.53
CA LYS A 9 19.35 -15.94 -0.70
C LYS A 9 18.01 -15.85 -1.44
N LEU A 10 17.80 -14.83 -2.27
CA LEU A 10 16.60 -14.70 -3.11
C LEU A 10 16.55 -15.78 -4.19
N VAL A 11 17.63 -15.98 -4.95
CA VAL A 11 17.70 -16.98 -6.03
C VAL A 11 17.42 -18.40 -5.51
N ARG A 12 17.81 -18.71 -4.28
CA ARG A 12 17.55 -20.04 -3.68
C ARG A 12 16.09 -20.29 -3.32
N ARG A 13 15.25 -19.25 -3.21
CA ARG A 13 13.87 -19.35 -2.70
C ARG A 13 12.81 -18.80 -3.65
N PHE A 14 13.19 -18.33 -4.84
CA PHE A 14 12.28 -17.71 -5.78
C PHE A 14 12.59 -18.12 -7.22
N ASP A 15 11.55 -18.45 -7.98
CA ASP A 15 11.63 -18.86 -9.37
C ASP A 15 11.73 -17.63 -10.29
N ALA A 16 12.60 -17.70 -11.31
CA ALA A 16 12.84 -16.58 -12.21
C ALA A 16 11.63 -16.24 -13.11
N ASN A 17 10.89 -17.25 -13.59
CA ASN A 17 9.69 -17.01 -14.38
C ASN A 17 8.58 -16.42 -13.52
N SER A 18 8.44 -16.88 -12.28
CA SER A 18 7.53 -16.27 -11.31
C SER A 18 7.87 -14.79 -11.09
N TYR A 19 9.15 -14.46 -10.95
CA TYR A 19 9.60 -13.08 -10.82
C TYR A 19 9.22 -12.22 -12.04
N LEU A 20 9.48 -12.71 -13.26
CA LEU A 20 9.09 -12.01 -14.50
C LEU A 20 7.57 -11.79 -14.58
N CYS A 21 6.78 -12.80 -14.23
CA CYS A 21 5.32 -12.70 -14.26
C CYS A 21 4.80 -11.67 -13.25
N LEU A 22 5.32 -11.69 -12.02
CA LEU A 22 4.89 -10.77 -10.96
C LEU A 22 5.31 -9.33 -11.25
N THR A 23 6.56 -9.09 -11.64
CA THR A 23 7.01 -7.74 -11.99
C THR A 23 6.22 -7.17 -13.16
N LYS A 24 5.97 -7.98 -14.20
CA LYS A 24 5.12 -7.55 -15.32
C LYS A 24 3.69 -7.25 -14.88
N ALA A 25 3.13 -8.03 -13.95
CA ALA A 25 1.81 -7.77 -13.41
C ALA A 25 1.75 -6.46 -12.60
N MET A 26 2.81 -6.15 -11.84
CA MET A 26 2.96 -4.89 -11.11
C MET A 26 3.07 -3.70 -12.07
N ASP A 27 3.96 -3.77 -13.08
CA ASP A 27 4.17 -2.70 -14.06
C ASP A 27 2.92 -2.40 -14.90
N LEU A 28 2.13 -3.44 -15.21
CA LEU A 28 0.91 -3.32 -15.99
C LEU A 28 -0.34 -3.04 -15.12
N HIS A 29 -0.19 -2.93 -13.80
CA HIS A 29 -1.31 -2.71 -12.92
C HIS A 29 -1.89 -1.30 -13.12
N ASP A 30 -3.16 -1.25 -13.48
CA ASP A 30 -3.90 -0.01 -13.68
C ASP A 30 -5.33 -0.24 -13.21
N VAL A 31 -5.67 0.39 -12.07
CA VAL A 31 -7.00 0.26 -11.45
C VAL A 31 -8.10 0.93 -12.27
N ALA A 32 -7.77 1.90 -13.13
CA ALA A 32 -8.71 2.65 -13.95
C ALA A 32 -9.06 1.92 -15.27
N ARG A 33 -8.26 0.92 -15.66
CA ARG A 33 -8.42 0.20 -16.93
C ARG A 33 -9.84 -0.33 -17.11
N GLY A 34 -10.52 0.16 -18.15
CA GLY A 34 -11.88 -0.24 -18.51
C GLY A 34 -12.95 0.18 -17.50
N ARG A 35 -12.67 1.16 -16.63
CA ARG A 35 -13.54 1.56 -15.50
C ARG A 35 -13.88 3.05 -15.47
N GLY A 36 -13.59 3.78 -16.54
CA GLY A 36 -14.00 5.19 -16.68
C GLY A 36 -13.04 6.23 -16.10
N GLY A 37 -11.95 5.81 -15.46
CA GLY A 37 -10.98 6.71 -14.82
C GLY A 37 -10.59 6.21 -13.43
N LEU A 38 -9.69 6.93 -12.76
CA LEU A 38 -9.27 6.60 -11.40
C LEU A 38 -10.42 6.85 -10.42
N GLU A 39 -11.10 7.98 -10.57
CA GLU A 39 -12.21 8.43 -9.73
C GLU A 39 -13.36 7.42 -9.78
N GLU A 40 -13.81 7.03 -10.98
CA GLU A 40 -14.87 6.02 -11.15
C GLU A 40 -14.45 4.63 -10.69
N ALA A 41 -13.16 4.29 -10.84
CA ALA A 41 -12.66 3.02 -10.34
C ALA A 41 -12.70 2.94 -8.81
N LEU A 42 -12.30 4.03 -8.14
CA LEU A 42 -12.24 4.16 -6.68
C LEU A 42 -13.59 4.47 -6.04
N ALA A 43 -14.53 5.11 -6.73
CA ALA A 43 -15.90 5.34 -6.26
C ALA A 43 -16.67 4.04 -5.93
N ARG A 44 -16.19 2.90 -6.42
CA ARG A 44 -16.73 1.56 -6.12
C ARG A 44 -16.23 0.99 -4.80
N VAL A 45 -15.23 1.59 -4.18
CA VAL A 45 -14.75 1.21 -2.85
C VAL A 45 -15.73 1.77 -1.83
N SER A 46 -16.43 0.90 -1.11
CA SER A 46 -17.35 1.29 -0.04
C SER A 46 -16.82 0.98 1.36
N ALA A 47 -15.73 0.24 1.46
CA ALA A 47 -15.14 -0.14 2.73
C ALA A 47 -14.40 1.07 3.34
N PRO A 48 -14.50 1.28 4.68
CA PRO A 48 -13.56 2.14 5.37
C PRO A 48 -12.13 1.77 4.99
N THR A 49 -11.28 2.76 4.70
CA THR A 49 -9.95 2.51 4.14
C THR A 49 -8.87 3.30 4.89
N LEU A 50 -7.90 2.58 5.46
CA LEU A 50 -6.65 3.15 5.93
C LEU A 50 -5.63 3.17 4.78
N VAL A 51 -5.10 4.35 4.47
CA VAL A 51 -4.02 4.56 3.52
C VAL A 51 -2.77 4.95 4.28
N MET A 52 -1.66 4.24 4.04
CA MET A 52 -0.37 4.52 4.68
C MET A 52 0.68 4.84 3.63
N GLY A 53 1.38 5.97 3.79
CA GLY A 53 2.55 6.36 2.98
C GLY A 53 3.82 6.35 3.83
N ILE A 54 4.99 6.23 3.20
CA ILE A 54 6.29 6.30 3.90
C ILE A 54 7.08 7.49 3.34
N SER A 55 7.52 8.39 4.22
CA SER A 55 8.14 9.68 3.86
C SER A 55 9.34 9.54 2.91
N SER A 56 10.07 8.43 2.98
CA SER A 56 11.27 8.15 2.17
C SER A 56 11.06 7.11 1.04
N ASP A 57 9.83 6.66 0.77
CA ASP A 57 9.59 5.67 -0.29
C ASP A 57 9.88 6.25 -1.68
N ALA A 58 10.86 5.66 -2.36
CA ALA A 58 11.26 6.03 -3.72
C ALA A 58 10.55 5.22 -4.82
N LEU A 59 9.94 4.08 -4.50
CA LEU A 59 9.22 3.23 -5.44
C LEU A 59 7.75 3.67 -5.57
N TYR A 60 7.12 3.97 -4.44
CA TYR A 60 5.72 4.43 -4.37
C TYR A 60 5.65 5.69 -3.52
N PRO A 61 5.97 6.86 -4.09
CA PRO A 61 6.13 8.08 -3.32
C PRO A 61 4.80 8.55 -2.73
N VAL A 62 4.87 9.15 -1.54
CA VAL A 62 3.73 9.60 -0.71
C VAL A 62 2.59 10.28 -1.46
N TYR A 63 2.89 11.09 -2.48
CA TYR A 63 1.85 11.79 -3.25
C TYR A 63 0.85 10.82 -3.91
N GLN A 64 1.27 9.59 -4.24
CA GLN A 64 0.38 8.56 -4.79
C GLN A 64 -0.59 8.02 -3.73
N GLN A 65 -0.14 7.87 -2.48
CA GLN A 65 -0.99 7.49 -1.36
C GLN A 65 -1.97 8.61 -1.01
N CYS A 66 -1.52 9.86 -0.99
CA CYS A 66 -2.40 11.02 -0.83
C CYS A 66 -3.46 11.07 -1.93
N GLN A 67 -3.09 10.81 -3.19
CA GLN A 67 -4.05 10.76 -4.29
C GLN A 67 -5.15 9.71 -4.07
N VAL A 68 -4.80 8.50 -3.59
CA VAL A 68 -5.80 7.47 -3.26
C VAL A 68 -6.70 7.93 -2.12
N HIS A 69 -6.12 8.49 -1.05
CA HIS A 69 -6.87 9.01 0.09
C HIS A 69 -7.86 10.10 -0.33
N ASP A 70 -7.39 11.10 -1.08
CA ASP A 70 -8.17 12.24 -1.52
C ASP A 70 -9.35 11.79 -2.40
N VAL A 71 -9.11 10.91 -3.38
CA VAL A 71 -10.19 10.39 -4.23
C VAL A 71 -11.22 9.61 -3.43
N LEU A 72 -10.81 8.74 -2.49
CA LEU A 72 -11.75 8.01 -1.65
C LEU A 72 -12.59 8.95 -0.77
N ARG A 73 -11.94 9.94 -0.15
CA ARG A 73 -12.59 10.92 0.71
C ARG A 73 -13.57 11.80 -0.06
N ASP A 74 -13.19 12.27 -1.24
CA ASP A 74 -14.02 13.14 -2.08
C ASP A 74 -15.26 12.39 -2.63
N GLN A 75 -15.19 11.07 -2.72
CA GLN A 75 -16.34 10.18 -3.03
C GLN A 75 -17.19 9.83 -1.80
N GLY A 76 -16.86 10.36 -0.62
CA GLY A 76 -17.60 10.13 0.62
C GLY A 76 -17.27 8.80 1.32
N THR A 77 -16.22 8.09 0.89
CA THR A 77 -15.74 6.90 1.60
C THR A 77 -14.96 7.32 2.83
N ALA A 78 -15.23 6.68 3.98
CA ALA A 78 -14.44 6.89 5.19
C ALA A 78 -12.99 6.47 4.93
N SER A 79 -12.09 7.45 4.78
CA SER A 79 -10.68 7.21 4.54
C SER A 79 -9.82 7.93 5.57
N GLU A 80 -8.82 7.23 6.08
CA GLU A 80 -7.79 7.77 6.96
C GLU A 80 -6.44 7.69 6.26
N TYR A 81 -5.63 8.75 6.36
CA TYR A 81 -4.25 8.76 5.89
C TYR A 81 -3.28 8.87 7.07
N VAL A 82 -2.25 8.01 7.07
CA VAL A 82 -1.14 8.05 8.03
C VAL A 82 0.18 8.02 7.27
N GLU A 83 1.06 8.96 7.57
CA GLU A 83 2.42 8.95 7.06
C GLU A 83 3.37 8.32 8.09
N ILE A 84 4.19 7.39 7.61
CA ILE A 84 5.24 6.71 8.38
C ILE A 84 6.55 7.45 8.12
N ASP A 85 7.12 8.05 9.17
CA ASP A 85 8.44 8.67 9.07
C ASP A 85 9.51 7.60 9.33
N SER A 86 10.18 7.18 8.26
CA SER A 86 11.20 6.14 8.33
C SER A 86 12.27 6.38 7.27
N PRO A 87 13.56 6.13 7.57
CA PRO A 87 14.63 6.16 6.57
C PRO A 87 14.72 4.85 5.74
N HIS A 88 13.91 3.84 6.03
CA HIS A 88 14.00 2.51 5.39
C HIS A 88 13.32 2.44 4.01
N GLY A 89 12.77 3.55 3.51
CA GLY A 89 12.09 3.60 2.22
C GLY A 89 10.91 2.65 2.15
N HIS A 90 10.69 2.07 0.98
CA HIS A 90 9.60 1.12 0.73
C HIS A 90 9.54 -0.01 1.75
N ASP A 91 10.67 -0.52 2.24
CA ASP A 91 10.71 -1.65 3.16
C ASP A 91 10.26 -1.28 4.60
N ALA A 92 9.98 0.01 4.89
CA ALA A 92 9.56 0.44 6.21
C ALA A 92 8.30 -0.27 6.71
N PHE A 93 7.37 -0.67 5.81
CA PHE A 93 6.18 -1.42 6.25
C PHE A 93 6.50 -2.84 6.78
N LEU A 94 7.71 -3.35 6.51
CA LEU A 94 8.21 -4.64 7.01
C LEU A 94 9.18 -4.49 8.20
N ILE A 95 9.67 -3.27 8.46
CA ILE A 95 10.73 -3.00 9.43
C ILE A 95 10.20 -2.19 10.61
N ASP A 96 9.48 -1.08 10.34
CA ASP A 96 9.00 -0.12 11.34
C ASP A 96 7.62 -0.52 11.89
N LEU A 97 7.55 -1.75 12.40
CA LEU A 97 6.30 -2.40 12.80
C LEU A 97 5.53 -1.67 13.91
N ASP A 98 6.20 -0.88 14.74
CA ASP A 98 5.55 -0.11 15.80
C ASP A 98 4.64 0.99 15.23
N GLN A 99 5.12 1.74 14.22
CA GLN A 99 4.34 2.80 13.58
C GLN A 99 3.17 2.21 12.77
N VAL A 100 3.46 1.20 11.95
CA VAL A 100 2.46 0.52 11.11
C VAL A 100 1.42 -0.20 11.97
N GLY A 101 1.88 -0.97 12.96
CA GLY A 101 1.03 -1.78 13.83
C GLY A 101 0.11 -0.92 14.69
N SER A 102 0.60 0.21 15.21
CA SER A 102 -0.23 1.15 15.98
C SER A 102 -1.36 1.74 15.14
N ALA A 103 -1.06 2.22 13.92
CA ALA A 103 -2.05 2.75 13.00
C ALA A 103 -3.09 1.69 12.60
N LEU A 104 -2.63 0.50 12.22
CA LEU A 104 -3.49 -0.61 11.81
C LEU A 104 -4.39 -1.08 12.96
N SER A 105 -3.85 -1.26 14.17
CA SER A 105 -4.61 -1.72 15.33
C SER A 105 -5.70 -0.72 15.72
N ARG A 106 -5.40 0.58 15.67
CA ARG A 106 -6.40 1.63 15.92
C ARG A 106 -7.52 1.57 14.89
N PHE A 107 -7.16 1.59 13.60
CA PHE A 107 -8.13 1.56 12.51
C PHE A 107 -9.07 0.35 12.59
N LEU A 108 -8.52 -0.86 12.76
CA LEU A 108 -9.34 -2.08 12.86
C LEU A 108 -10.26 -2.06 14.09
N SER A 109 -9.80 -1.52 15.22
CA SER A 109 -10.62 -1.38 16.42
C SER A 109 -11.78 -0.40 16.24
N ASP A 110 -11.60 0.62 15.42
CA ASP A 110 -12.63 1.63 15.16
C ASP A 110 -13.66 1.10 14.14
N VAL A 111 -13.21 0.36 13.12
CA VAL A 111 -14.10 -0.33 12.18
C VAL A 111 -14.98 -1.36 12.91
N ASP A 112 -14.41 -2.20 13.79
CA ASP A 112 -15.15 -3.23 14.55
C ASP A 112 -16.25 -2.63 15.45
N LYS A 113 -16.04 -1.43 16.01
CA LYS A 113 -17.08 -0.73 16.78
C LYS A 113 -18.18 -0.12 15.91
N SER A 114 -17.89 0.15 14.64
CA SER A 114 -18.80 0.83 13.72
C SER A 114 -19.77 -0.11 13.00
N GLU A 115 -19.45 -1.41 12.92
CA GLU A 115 -20.37 -2.40 12.36
C GLU A 115 -21.45 -2.81 13.39
N PRO A 116 -22.74 -2.75 13.03
CA PRO A 116 -23.79 -3.30 13.87
C PRO A 116 -23.64 -4.83 13.90
N ARG A 117 -23.48 -5.39 15.11
CA ARG A 117 -23.48 -6.85 15.34
C ARG A 117 -24.80 -7.52 14.94
#